data_AF-A0AA35IWX1-F1
#
_entry.id   AF-A0AA35IWX1-F1
#
_cell.length_a   1.000
_cell.length_b   1.000
_cell.length_c   1.000
_cell.angle_alpha   90.00
_cell.angle_beta   90.00
_cell.angle_gamma   90.00
#
_symmetry.space_group_name_H-M   'P 1'
#
loop_
_entity.id
_entity.type
_entity.pdbx_description
1 polymer ?
#
loop_
_entity_poly.entity_id
_entity_poly.type
_entity_poly.pdbx_seq_one_letter_code
_entity_poly.pdbx_strand_id
1 'polypeptide(L)'
;MKLENTLFTLGALGSISAALVIPNLENAADNHELVSKDKDQETSGNLKFASGDGEKSIKKGHSGGGHGGSHRNGHTGGKGTKSEEGESSDDEDKPHRKGGCHDKKKKKGKKGKKVKSKKHDGKTLEKGRPNNKLAPLVSTAQFNPDAISKIIPNRYIVVFKKGVPEEEVNFHKESVHQAQLQSVENLSAEDAFFTSTRDTYLSTSEAGGIQDSFNIDNIFSGYIGYFTQEIIDLIRQNPLVDFVERDSVVEATEFDTQNSAPWGLARISHRERLNLGSFNKYLYDDDAGRGVTSYVIDTGVNINHKDFEKRAIWGKTIPLNDEDLDGNGHGTHCAGTIASKHYGVAKNANVVAVKVLRSNGSGTMSDVVKGVEYAAKAHQKQAQEKKKGFKGSTANMSLGGGKSPALDLAVNAAVEAGIHFAVAAGNENQDACNTSPASADKAITVGASTLSDDRAYFSNWGKCVDVFAPGLNILSTYIGSDEATATLSGTSMASPHVAGLLTYFLSLQPGSDSEFFELGQDSLTPQQLKKKLIHYSTKDILFDIPEDTPNFLIYNGGGQDLSAFWNDTKKSHPSGSKHELNMDEFIGSKTDLLFEQVRDVLDKLNII
;
A
#
# COMPACT_ATOMS: atom_id res chain seq x y z
N MET A 1 2.90 61.07 12.53
CA MET A 1 4.00 60.09 12.44
C MET A 1 3.89 59.45 11.06
N LYS A 2 4.53 59.86 9.95
CA LYS A 2 5.90 60.31 9.63
C LYS A 2 6.99 59.29 9.99
N LEU A 3 7.22 58.32 9.09
CA LEU A 3 8.43 58.02 8.27
C LEU A 3 8.26 56.60 7.70
N GLU A 4 7.74 56.42 6.48
CA GLU A 4 8.47 56.29 5.18
C GLU A 4 9.50 55.14 5.17
N ASN A 5 9.16 53.96 4.64
CA ASN A 5 9.29 53.56 3.22
C ASN A 5 10.61 54.01 2.58
N THR A 6 11.59 53.11 2.46
CA THR A 6 12.45 52.88 1.27
C THR A 6 13.38 51.69 1.57
N LEU A 7 13.22 50.54 0.89
CA LEU A 7 14.30 49.80 0.23
C LEU A 7 13.76 48.52 -0.46
N PHE A 8 14.27 48.26 -1.66
CA PHE A 8 14.13 47.06 -2.52
C PHE A 8 13.06 47.03 -3.62
N THR A 9 13.30 47.83 -4.65
CA THR A 9 13.22 47.38 -6.05
C THR A 9 14.64 47.25 -6.61
N LEU A 10 15.17 46.03 -6.72
CA LEU A 10 16.16 45.57 -7.72
C LEU A 10 16.56 44.13 -7.35
N GLY A 11 16.27 43.15 -8.21
CA GLY A 11 16.65 41.76 -8.00
C GLY A 11 15.78 40.71 -8.68
N ALA A 12 15.21 40.99 -9.86
CA ALA A 12 14.78 39.91 -10.74
C ALA A 12 16.04 39.27 -11.32
N LEU A 13 16.45 38.12 -10.78
CA LEU A 13 17.33 37.09 -11.39
C LEU A 13 17.61 36.00 -10.34
N GLY A 14 17.08 34.79 -10.56
CA GLY A 14 17.55 33.56 -9.92
C GLY A 14 16.73 33.03 -8.73
N SER A 15 15.47 32.65 -8.95
CA SER A 15 14.73 31.80 -8.00
C SER A 15 15.17 30.35 -8.17
N ILE A 16 16.14 29.91 -7.37
CA ILE A 16 16.43 28.49 -7.12
C ILE A 16 15.86 28.19 -5.74
N SER A 17 14.76 27.44 -5.68
CA SER A 17 14.15 26.98 -4.43
C SER A 17 15.07 25.95 -3.76
N ALA A 18 16.02 26.42 -2.95
CA ALA A 18 16.69 25.59 -1.96
C ALA A 18 15.73 25.38 -0.78
N ALA A 19 15.57 24.13 -0.34
CA ALA A 19 14.85 23.80 0.88
C ALA A 19 15.44 24.61 2.06
N LEU A 20 14.61 25.36 2.76
CA LEU A 20 15.01 26.14 3.92
C LEU A 20 15.23 25.17 5.10
N VAL A 21 16.48 24.89 5.43
CA VAL A 21 16.84 24.23 6.70
C VAL A 21 16.64 25.26 7.82
N ILE A 22 15.53 25.15 8.55
CA ILE A 22 15.32 25.93 9.77
C ILE A 22 15.80 25.07 10.96
N PRO A 23 16.95 25.37 11.61
CA PRO A 23 17.32 24.71 12.85
C PRO A 23 16.38 25.17 13.97
N ASN A 24 15.81 24.22 14.70
CA ASN A 24 14.98 24.49 15.88
C ASN A 24 15.86 25.00 17.04
N LEU A 25 15.57 26.21 17.51
CA LEU A 25 16.07 26.77 18.77
C LEU A 25 15.13 26.31 19.89
N GLU A 26 15.34 25.11 20.42
CA GLU A 26 14.75 24.70 21.71
C GLU A 26 15.45 23.41 22.20
N ASN A 27 16.59 23.60 22.88
CA ASN A 27 17.10 22.71 23.93
C ASN A 27 18.39 23.33 24.51
N ALA A 28 18.21 24.26 25.44
CA ALA A 28 19.27 24.70 26.34
C ALA A 28 18.66 24.98 27.72
N ALA A 29 18.25 23.91 28.39
CA ALA A 29 17.99 23.91 29.82
C ALA A 29 18.37 22.55 30.36
N ASP A 30 19.63 22.45 30.82
CA ASP A 30 20.07 21.71 32.01
C ASP A 30 21.55 21.38 31.89
N ASN A 31 22.37 22.20 32.56
CA ASN A 31 23.48 21.77 33.41
C ASN A 31 24.18 23.02 33.93
N HIS A 32 23.86 23.36 35.17
CA HIS A 32 24.63 24.29 35.99
C HIS A 32 25.61 23.50 36.87
N GLU A 33 26.73 24.15 37.21
CA GLU A 33 27.78 23.78 38.19
C GLU A 33 28.89 22.84 37.68
N LEU A 34 30.21 23.15 37.67
CA LEU A 34 31.07 24.03 38.51
C LEU A 34 32.34 24.51 37.75
N VAL A 35 32.73 25.80 37.94
CA VAL A 35 34.06 26.35 38.37
C VAL A 35 35.33 25.84 37.65
N SER A 36 36.30 26.58 37.07
CA SER A 36 36.83 27.96 37.23
C SER A 36 37.97 28.26 36.21
N LYS A 37 38.25 29.57 35.97
CA LYS A 37 39.56 30.20 35.56
C LYS A 37 40.08 29.89 34.14
N ASP A 38 40.63 30.78 33.31
CA ASP A 38 41.28 32.10 33.36
C ASP A 38 41.04 32.82 32.00
N LYS A 39 40.61 34.09 31.96
CA LYS A 39 41.37 35.33 31.63
C LYS A 39 42.18 35.42 30.32
N ASP A 40 41.75 36.40 29.52
CA ASP A 40 42.50 37.42 28.75
C ASP A 40 43.46 36.99 27.62
N GLN A 41 43.13 37.35 26.36
CA GLN A 41 43.72 38.51 25.64
C GLN A 41 43.39 38.51 24.13
N GLU A 42 42.91 39.67 23.67
CA GLU A 42 42.92 40.11 22.27
C GLU A 42 44.36 40.19 21.72
N THR A 43 44.53 39.99 20.42
CA THR A 43 45.25 40.97 19.58
C THR A 43 45.03 40.73 18.09
N SER A 44 44.64 41.82 17.44
CA SER A 44 44.62 42.09 16.01
C SER A 44 46.01 42.01 15.36
N GLY A 45 46.08 41.58 14.10
CA GLY A 45 47.31 41.64 13.30
C GLY A 45 47.05 41.44 11.81
N ASN A 46 46.95 42.55 11.09
CA ASN A 46 46.70 42.70 9.66
C ASN A 46 47.97 42.39 8.80
N LEU A 47 47.76 42.07 7.51
CA LEU A 47 48.59 42.43 6.31
C LEU A 47 49.14 41.30 5.39
N LYS A 48 48.55 41.29 4.19
CA LYS A 48 49.11 41.36 2.81
C LYS A 48 49.84 40.17 2.16
N PHE A 49 49.16 39.67 1.12
CA PHE A 49 49.58 39.52 -0.29
C PHE A 49 51.07 39.62 -0.66
N ALA A 50 51.55 38.59 -1.37
CA ALA A 50 52.39 38.74 -2.57
C ALA A 50 52.27 37.53 -3.51
N SER A 51 52.05 37.85 -4.78
CA SER A 51 52.07 37.04 -6.00
C SER A 51 53.48 36.60 -6.42
N GLY A 52 53.59 35.54 -7.23
CA GLY A 52 54.82 35.24 -7.98
C GLY A 52 54.68 34.03 -8.90
N ASP A 53 54.52 34.29 -10.20
CA ASP A 53 54.56 33.36 -11.33
C ASP A 53 55.94 32.70 -11.53
N GLY A 54 55.97 31.54 -12.20
CA GLY A 54 57.21 30.90 -12.67
C GLY A 54 56.98 29.63 -13.51
N GLU A 55 56.94 29.83 -14.83
CA GLU A 55 56.73 28.88 -15.92
C GLU A 55 57.87 27.85 -16.19
N LYS A 56 57.51 26.76 -16.93
CA LYS A 56 58.32 25.96 -17.91
C LYS A 56 59.40 25.00 -17.35
N SER A 57 59.71 23.82 -17.91
CA SER A 57 59.21 22.97 -19.00
C SER A 57 60.16 21.75 -19.19
N ILE A 58 59.61 20.59 -19.61
CA ILE A 58 60.11 19.69 -20.69
C ILE A 58 61.11 18.51 -20.41
N LYS A 59 60.69 17.32 -20.93
CA LYS A 59 61.39 16.10 -21.46
C LYS A 59 62.00 15.09 -20.48
N LYS A 60 62.15 13.78 -20.75
CA LYS A 60 61.60 12.72 -21.66
C LYS A 60 62.53 11.48 -21.42
N GLY A 61 61.99 10.24 -21.53
CA GLY A 61 62.76 8.99 -21.80
C GLY A 61 62.41 7.84 -20.83
N HIS A 62 61.69 6.77 -21.22
CA HIS A 62 62.14 5.52 -21.90
C HIS A 62 63.24 4.77 -21.11
N SER A 63 63.25 3.46 -20.82
CA SER A 63 62.71 2.25 -21.49
C SER A 63 63.04 0.96 -20.70
N GLY A 64 62.25 -0.12 -20.88
CA GLY A 64 62.65 -1.55 -20.87
C GLY A 64 62.83 -2.23 -19.50
N GLY A 65 62.52 -3.52 -19.25
CA GLY A 65 62.05 -4.65 -20.06
C GLY A 65 62.50 -6.00 -19.45
N GLY A 66 61.62 -7.02 -19.46
CA GLY A 66 61.93 -8.48 -19.31
C GLY A 66 62.05 -9.04 -17.87
N HIS A 67 61.82 -10.32 -17.56
CA HIS A 67 61.38 -11.52 -18.31
C HIS A 67 61.26 -12.73 -17.33
N GLY A 68 60.39 -13.72 -17.62
CA GLY A 68 60.50 -15.13 -17.18
C GLY A 68 60.10 -15.49 -15.74
N GLY A 69 59.49 -16.64 -15.43
CA GLY A 69 59.22 -17.86 -16.18
C GLY A 69 58.41 -18.86 -15.32
N SER A 70 57.81 -19.83 -15.98
CA SER A 70 56.86 -20.82 -15.44
C SER A 70 57.53 -21.96 -14.66
N HIS A 71 56.79 -22.64 -13.77
CA HIS A 71 56.92 -24.09 -13.61
C HIS A 71 55.60 -24.77 -13.21
N ARG A 72 55.47 -26.00 -13.72
CA ARG A 72 54.31 -26.88 -13.84
C ARG A 72 54.21 -27.93 -12.73
N ASN A 73 53.01 -28.54 -12.67
CA ASN A 73 52.63 -29.92 -12.25
C ASN A 73 52.68 -30.22 -10.75
N GLY A 74 51.72 -30.94 -10.14
CA GLY A 74 50.55 -31.68 -10.63
C GLY A 74 50.22 -32.81 -9.62
N HIS A 75 48.98 -33.37 -9.72
CA HIS A 75 48.53 -34.65 -9.13
C HIS A 75 48.38 -34.68 -7.59
N THR A 76 47.36 -35.25 -6.92
CA THR A 76 46.26 -36.22 -7.13
C THR A 76 45.16 -35.83 -6.10
N GLY A 77 43.87 -36.17 -6.11
CA GLY A 77 43.13 -37.31 -6.66
C GLY A 77 42.34 -38.00 -5.52
N GLY A 78 41.03 -37.72 -5.41
CA GLY A 78 40.00 -38.76 -5.21
C GLY A 78 39.42 -39.05 -3.81
N LYS A 79 38.07 -38.89 -3.75
CA LYS A 79 36.99 -39.68 -3.08
C LYS A 79 36.02 -38.69 -2.40
N GLY A 80 34.77 -38.46 -2.83
CA GLY A 80 33.71 -39.38 -3.31
C GLY A 80 33.00 -39.97 -2.07
N THR A 81 31.69 -39.96 -1.84
CA THR A 81 30.44 -39.63 -2.58
C THR A 81 29.28 -39.93 -1.61
N LYS A 82 28.14 -39.17 -1.69
CA LYS A 82 26.72 -39.57 -1.46
C LYS A 82 26.34 -40.20 -0.08
N SER A 83 25.13 -40.15 0.48
CA SER A 83 23.75 -39.93 0.03
C SER A 83 22.83 -39.84 1.27
N GLU A 84 21.77 -39.04 1.15
CA GLU A 84 20.34 -39.19 1.58
C GLU A 84 19.90 -39.78 2.95
N GLU A 85 18.65 -39.41 3.29
CA GLU A 85 17.74 -39.85 4.38
C GLU A 85 17.91 -39.08 5.71
N GLY A 86 16.87 -38.61 6.42
CA GLY A 86 15.44 -38.94 6.41
C GLY A 86 15.01 -39.40 7.80
N GLU A 87 14.40 -38.49 8.57
CA GLU A 87 13.46 -38.68 9.69
C GLU A 87 13.79 -39.48 10.99
N SER A 88 13.54 -38.78 12.11
CA SER A 88 12.79 -39.13 13.33
C SER A 88 13.24 -40.20 14.38
N SER A 89 13.04 -39.78 15.63
CA SER A 89 12.47 -40.48 16.81
C SER A 89 13.27 -41.49 17.64
N ASP A 90 13.36 -41.13 18.93
CA ASP A 90 12.97 -41.89 20.15
C ASP A 90 13.86 -42.97 20.82
N ASP A 91 13.81 -42.84 22.15
CA ASP A 91 13.73 -43.86 23.22
C ASP A 91 14.95 -44.41 24.01
N GLU A 92 14.78 -44.23 25.34
CA GLU A 92 15.07 -45.04 26.56
C GLU A 92 16.34 -45.91 26.72
N ASP A 93 17.02 -45.88 27.89
CA ASP A 93 16.64 -46.63 29.13
C ASP A 93 17.73 -46.63 30.26
N LYS A 94 17.30 -46.31 31.52
CA LYS A 94 17.68 -46.75 32.92
C LYS A 94 19.15 -47.00 33.43
N PRO A 95 19.43 -47.30 34.75
CA PRO A 95 18.76 -47.00 36.06
C PRO A 95 19.72 -46.64 37.27
N HIS A 96 19.19 -46.23 38.46
CA HIS A 96 19.53 -46.77 39.81
C HIS A 96 18.87 -46.09 41.07
N ARG A 97 18.01 -46.87 41.78
CA ARG A 97 17.88 -47.24 43.23
C ARG A 97 18.16 -46.33 44.48
N LYS A 98 17.26 -46.56 45.48
CA LYS A 98 17.25 -46.38 46.98
C LYS A 98 16.80 -45.00 47.52
N GLY A 99 15.99 -44.83 48.57
CA GLY A 99 15.29 -45.69 49.55
C GLY A 99 15.04 -44.87 50.85
N GLY A 100 13.92 -45.09 51.58
CA GLY A 100 13.76 -44.64 52.99
C GLY A 100 12.36 -44.15 53.44
N CYS A 101 11.76 -44.84 54.42
CA CYS A 101 10.46 -44.58 55.07
C CYS A 101 10.61 -43.87 56.45
N HIS A 102 9.59 -43.12 56.91
CA HIS A 102 9.08 -43.18 58.31
C HIS A 102 7.70 -42.48 58.55
N ASP A 103 6.68 -43.33 58.77
CA ASP A 103 5.70 -43.46 59.88
C ASP A 103 4.80 -42.33 60.49
N LYS A 104 3.50 -42.72 60.67
CA LYS A 104 2.47 -42.38 61.71
C LYS A 104 1.77 -41.00 61.69
N LYS A 105 0.42 -40.82 61.77
CA LYS A 105 -0.62 -41.41 62.68
C LYS A 105 -2.10 -41.11 62.22
N LYS A 106 -3.07 -41.89 62.75
CA LYS A 106 -4.55 -41.93 62.52
C LYS A 106 -5.41 -40.89 63.29
N LYS A 107 -6.63 -40.58 62.79
CA LYS A 107 -8.00 -40.70 63.43
C LYS A 107 -9.10 -40.13 62.48
N LYS A 108 -10.04 -40.93 61.95
CA LYS A 108 -11.41 -41.37 62.42
C LYS A 108 -12.58 -40.35 62.26
N GLY A 109 -13.62 -40.76 61.50
CA GLY A 109 -15.01 -40.24 61.53
C GLY A 109 -15.94 -41.04 60.58
N LYS A 110 -17.16 -41.41 61.00
CA LYS A 110 -18.01 -42.52 60.48
C LYS A 110 -19.41 -42.05 60.01
N LYS A 111 -19.90 -42.66 58.91
CA LYS A 111 -21.24 -43.21 58.54
C LYS A 111 -22.57 -42.56 59.00
N GLY A 112 -23.54 -42.55 58.07
CA GLY A 112 -24.99 -42.73 58.29
C GLY A 112 -25.70 -43.25 57.02
N LYS A 113 -26.60 -44.25 57.15
CA LYS A 113 -27.35 -44.95 56.08
C LYS A 113 -28.81 -45.11 56.55
N LYS A 114 -29.83 -45.01 55.69
CA LYS A 114 -31.15 -45.64 55.89
C LYS A 114 -31.94 -45.79 54.57
N VAL A 115 -32.75 -46.85 54.48
CA VAL A 115 -33.54 -47.36 53.34
C VAL A 115 -34.95 -47.74 53.84
N LYS A 116 -35.98 -47.62 52.97
CA LYS A 116 -37.23 -48.46 52.76
C LYS A 116 -38.32 -47.56 52.11
N SER A 117 -39.29 -47.96 51.27
CA SER A 117 -39.86 -49.23 50.76
C SER A 117 -40.88 -48.95 49.60
N LYS A 118 -41.23 -49.98 48.79
CA LYS A 118 -42.12 -50.01 47.60
C LYS A 118 -43.64 -49.78 47.85
N LYS A 119 -44.37 -49.33 46.81
CA LYS A 119 -45.74 -49.79 46.42
C LYS A 119 -46.04 -49.51 44.93
N HIS A 120 -46.79 -50.42 44.28
CA HIS A 120 -47.28 -50.40 42.89
C HIS A 120 -48.59 -49.60 42.75
N ASP A 121 -48.85 -48.99 41.58
CA ASP A 121 -50.10 -49.13 40.78
C ASP A 121 -50.16 -48.15 39.59
N GLY A 122 -50.77 -48.59 38.47
CA GLY A 122 -51.55 -47.71 37.57
C GLY A 122 -50.92 -47.21 36.26
N LYS A 123 -51.33 -47.79 35.14
CA LYS A 123 -51.21 -47.26 33.76
C LYS A 123 -51.74 -45.82 33.66
N THR A 124 -51.05 -44.93 32.95
CA THR A 124 -51.64 -44.16 31.81
C THR A 124 -50.52 -43.75 30.85
N LEU A 125 -50.55 -44.29 29.64
CA LEU A 125 -49.77 -43.82 28.50
C LEU A 125 -50.45 -42.54 27.99
N GLU A 126 -49.98 -41.36 28.40
CA GLU A 126 -50.21 -40.16 27.60
C GLU A 126 -49.22 -40.15 26.45
N LYS A 127 -49.73 -40.37 25.23
CA LYS A 127 -49.02 -40.08 23.99
C LYS A 127 -48.73 -38.57 23.96
N GLY A 128 -47.52 -38.18 24.37
CA GLY A 128 -47.00 -36.85 24.10
C GLY A 128 -46.97 -36.62 22.58
N ARG A 129 -47.63 -35.54 22.13
CA ARG A 129 -47.44 -35.00 20.77
C ARG A 129 -45.94 -34.87 20.49
N PRO A 130 -45.44 -35.23 19.29
CA PRO A 130 -44.05 -34.95 18.96
C PRO A 130 -43.83 -33.44 19.03
N ASN A 131 -42.92 -33.03 19.90
CA ASN A 131 -42.52 -31.64 20.04
C ASN A 131 -41.76 -31.30 18.75
N ASN A 132 -42.44 -30.71 17.78
CA ASN A 132 -41.90 -30.38 16.46
C ASN A 132 -41.00 -29.14 16.57
N LYS A 133 -39.93 -29.27 17.37
CA LYS A 133 -39.00 -28.18 17.63
C LYS A 133 -37.98 -28.17 16.49
N LEU A 134 -38.15 -27.24 15.56
CA LEU A 134 -37.20 -26.98 14.49
C LEU A 134 -35.80 -26.76 15.07
N ALA A 135 -34.78 -27.31 14.42
CA ALA A 135 -33.39 -26.97 14.69
C ALA A 135 -33.20 -25.45 14.60
N PRO A 136 -32.37 -24.83 15.45
CA PRO A 136 -32.10 -23.40 15.39
C PRO A 136 -31.57 -22.98 14.01
N LEU A 137 -32.02 -21.82 13.54
CA LEU A 137 -31.40 -21.12 12.41
C LEU A 137 -30.57 -19.97 12.97
N VAL A 138 -29.25 -20.08 12.86
CA VAL A 138 -28.29 -19.11 13.39
C VAL A 138 -27.63 -18.32 12.26
N SER A 139 -27.03 -17.20 12.61
CA SER A 139 -26.28 -16.35 11.70
C SER A 139 -25.29 -15.53 12.50
N THR A 140 -24.15 -15.21 11.90
CA THR A 140 -23.17 -14.26 12.44
C THR A 140 -23.80 -12.94 12.91
N ALA A 141 -24.86 -12.46 12.26
CA ALA A 141 -25.62 -11.27 12.67
C ALA A 141 -26.24 -11.35 14.08
N GLN A 142 -26.48 -12.56 14.60
CA GLN A 142 -26.99 -12.76 15.97
C GLN A 142 -25.91 -12.54 17.03
N PHE A 143 -24.63 -12.65 16.65
CA PHE A 143 -23.47 -12.47 17.51
C PHE A 143 -22.80 -11.11 17.29
N ASN A 144 -22.89 -10.58 16.06
CA ASN A 144 -22.41 -9.26 15.68
C ASN A 144 -23.44 -8.56 14.76
N PRO A 145 -24.24 -7.62 15.27
CA PRO A 145 -25.30 -6.94 14.52
C PRO A 145 -24.81 -6.18 13.28
N ASP A 146 -23.53 -5.78 13.24
CA ASP A 146 -22.94 -5.04 12.12
C ASP A 146 -22.51 -5.96 10.96
N ALA A 147 -22.49 -7.28 11.16
CA ALA A 147 -22.08 -8.28 10.16
C ALA A 147 -23.16 -8.60 9.10
N ILE A 148 -24.31 -7.93 9.13
CA ILE A 148 -25.44 -8.21 8.22
C ILE A 148 -25.05 -8.09 6.73
N SER A 149 -24.07 -7.23 6.40
CA SER A 149 -23.58 -7.04 5.03
C SER A 149 -22.68 -8.18 4.50
N LYS A 150 -22.38 -9.19 5.32
CA LYS A 150 -21.43 -10.28 4.98
C LYS A 150 -22.07 -11.66 4.80
N ILE A 151 -23.40 -11.77 4.91
CA ILE A 151 -24.14 -13.04 4.73
C ILE A 151 -24.25 -13.38 3.24
N ILE A 152 -23.94 -14.64 2.88
CA ILE A 152 -24.11 -15.15 1.52
C ILE A 152 -25.58 -15.59 1.34
N PRO A 153 -26.36 -14.96 0.44
CA PRO A 153 -27.77 -15.28 0.28
C PRO A 153 -28.01 -16.76 -0.07
N ASN A 154 -29.00 -17.37 0.57
CA ASN A 154 -29.44 -18.76 0.37
C ASN A 154 -28.36 -19.85 0.54
N ARG A 155 -27.18 -19.52 1.06
CA ARG A 155 -26.11 -20.47 1.37
C ARG A 155 -26.09 -20.76 2.87
N TYR A 156 -25.99 -22.03 3.21
CA TYR A 156 -26.12 -22.50 4.59
C TYR A 156 -25.10 -23.58 4.92
N ILE A 157 -24.69 -23.58 6.19
CA ILE A 157 -23.92 -24.63 6.84
C ILE A 157 -24.90 -25.42 7.72
N VAL A 158 -25.08 -26.71 7.42
CA VAL A 158 -25.94 -27.61 8.20
C VAL A 158 -25.06 -28.47 9.08
N VAL A 159 -25.31 -28.46 10.39
CA VAL A 159 -24.54 -29.22 11.37
C VAL A 159 -25.41 -30.31 11.97
N PHE A 160 -24.90 -31.55 11.96
CA PHE A 160 -25.55 -32.69 12.61
C PHE A 160 -25.22 -32.75 14.10
N LYS A 161 -26.08 -33.44 14.85
CA LYS A 161 -25.79 -33.79 16.24
C LYS A 161 -24.55 -34.68 16.32
N LYS A 162 -23.81 -34.55 17.41
CA LYS A 162 -22.61 -35.36 17.67
C LYS A 162 -22.92 -36.86 17.60
N GLY A 163 -22.11 -37.60 16.84
CA GLY A 163 -22.17 -39.07 16.77
C GLY A 163 -23.30 -39.65 15.92
N VAL A 164 -23.91 -38.87 15.01
CA VAL A 164 -24.88 -39.40 14.04
C VAL A 164 -24.16 -40.40 13.11
N PRO A 165 -24.68 -41.62 12.92
CA PRO A 165 -24.09 -42.61 12.02
C PRO A 165 -24.03 -42.13 10.57
N GLU A 166 -22.98 -42.49 9.85
CA GLU A 166 -22.77 -42.07 8.46
C GLU A 166 -23.91 -42.51 7.53
N GLU A 167 -24.50 -43.69 7.75
CA GLU A 167 -25.66 -44.17 6.99
C GLU A 167 -26.87 -43.24 7.13
N GLU A 168 -27.13 -42.74 8.33
CA GLU A 168 -28.23 -41.80 8.59
C GLU A 168 -27.95 -40.42 7.98
N VAL A 169 -26.70 -39.97 8.02
CA VAL A 169 -26.25 -38.75 7.33
C VAL A 169 -26.46 -38.88 5.83
N ASN A 170 -26.08 -40.00 5.23
CA ASN A 170 -26.21 -40.22 3.79
C ASN A 170 -27.67 -40.29 3.36
N PHE A 171 -28.52 -40.99 4.12
CA PHE A 171 -29.96 -41.02 3.88
C PHE A 171 -30.59 -39.62 3.96
N HIS A 172 -30.17 -38.82 4.94
CA HIS A 172 -30.60 -37.44 5.07
C HIS A 172 -30.19 -36.60 3.85
N LYS A 173 -28.92 -36.65 3.45
CA LYS A 173 -28.40 -35.89 2.29
C LYS A 173 -29.17 -36.23 1.01
N GLU A 174 -29.44 -37.51 0.77
CA GLU A 174 -30.23 -37.95 -0.39
C GLU A 174 -31.66 -37.40 -0.35
N SER A 175 -32.31 -37.46 0.82
CA SER A 175 -33.65 -36.91 1.00
C SER A 175 -33.72 -35.40 0.72
N VAL A 176 -32.69 -34.66 1.17
CA VAL A 176 -32.56 -33.22 0.93
C VAL A 176 -32.30 -32.92 -0.54
N HIS A 177 -31.46 -33.72 -1.21
CA HIS A 177 -31.17 -33.55 -2.63
C HIS A 177 -32.45 -33.69 -3.49
N GLN A 178 -33.24 -34.75 -3.26
CA GLN A 178 -34.49 -34.95 -3.99
C GLN A 178 -35.51 -33.83 -3.73
N ALA A 179 -35.64 -33.41 -2.47
CA ALA A 179 -36.55 -32.32 -2.12
C ALA A 179 -36.11 -30.98 -2.74
N GLN A 180 -34.81 -30.70 -2.78
CA GLN A 180 -34.27 -29.48 -3.40
C GLN A 180 -34.59 -29.42 -4.89
N LEU A 181 -34.38 -30.53 -5.64
CA LEU A 181 -34.72 -30.60 -7.05
C LEU A 181 -36.20 -30.29 -7.30
N GLN A 182 -37.09 -30.85 -6.49
CA GLN A 182 -38.51 -30.57 -6.58
C GLN A 182 -38.87 -29.12 -6.21
N SER A 183 -38.20 -28.54 -5.21
CA SER A 183 -38.46 -27.16 -4.77
C SER A 183 -38.08 -26.16 -5.86
N VAL A 184 -36.93 -26.34 -6.54
CA VAL A 184 -36.51 -25.43 -7.62
C VAL A 184 -37.33 -25.54 -8.89
N GLU A 185 -37.91 -26.71 -9.20
CA GLU A 185 -38.84 -26.86 -10.33
C GLU A 185 -40.11 -26.01 -10.19
N ASN A 186 -40.49 -25.68 -8.94
CA ASN A 186 -41.65 -24.84 -8.66
C ASN A 186 -41.35 -23.34 -8.65
N LEU A 187 -40.09 -22.93 -8.86
CA LEU A 187 -39.68 -21.53 -8.89
C LEU A 187 -39.73 -20.96 -10.32
N SER A 188 -40.03 -19.67 -10.43
CA SER A 188 -39.85 -18.94 -11.69
C SER A 188 -38.36 -18.75 -11.99
N ALA A 189 -37.99 -18.67 -13.28
CA ALA A 189 -36.61 -18.44 -13.70
C ALA A 189 -36.01 -17.14 -13.13
N GLU A 190 -36.85 -16.16 -12.77
CA GLU A 190 -36.47 -14.89 -12.17
C GLU A 190 -36.39 -14.92 -10.63
N ASP A 191 -36.57 -16.07 -9.99
CA ASP A 191 -36.52 -16.16 -8.52
C ASP A 191 -35.14 -15.73 -7.97
N ALA A 192 -35.15 -15.03 -6.84
CA ALA A 192 -33.95 -14.55 -6.17
C ALA A 192 -32.99 -15.68 -5.78
N PHE A 193 -33.50 -16.91 -5.63
CA PHE A 193 -32.69 -18.11 -5.44
C PHE A 193 -31.69 -18.33 -6.59
N PHE A 194 -32.14 -18.27 -7.84
CA PHE A 194 -31.26 -18.45 -8.99
C PHE A 194 -30.23 -17.33 -9.12
N THR A 195 -30.52 -16.14 -8.59
CA THR A 195 -29.51 -15.07 -8.51
C THR A 195 -28.37 -15.45 -7.56
N SER A 196 -28.68 -16.14 -6.45
CA SER A 196 -27.67 -16.57 -5.47
C SER A 196 -26.82 -17.78 -5.90
N THR A 197 -27.34 -18.64 -6.78
CA THR A 197 -26.63 -19.85 -7.26
C THR A 197 -25.82 -19.64 -8.53
N ARG A 198 -26.00 -18.49 -9.22
CA ARG A 198 -25.25 -18.13 -10.44
C ARG A 198 -23.81 -17.67 -10.17
N ASP A 199 -23.41 -17.60 -8.91
CA ASP A 199 -22.01 -17.44 -8.53
C ASP A 199 -21.26 -18.76 -8.78
N THR A 200 -20.52 -18.80 -9.90
CA THR A 200 -19.77 -19.97 -10.35
C THR A 200 -18.59 -20.34 -9.45
N TYR A 201 -18.20 -19.50 -8.50
CA TYR A 201 -17.09 -19.79 -7.58
C TYR A 201 -17.52 -20.63 -6.38
N LEU A 202 -18.75 -20.44 -5.88
CA LEU A 202 -19.27 -21.10 -4.68
C LEU A 202 -20.34 -22.15 -4.94
N SER A 203 -20.92 -22.16 -6.14
CA SER A 203 -21.97 -23.08 -6.57
C SER A 203 -21.52 -23.97 -7.74
N THR A 204 -21.81 -25.26 -7.64
CA THR A 204 -21.58 -26.26 -8.70
C THR A 204 -22.82 -26.52 -9.57
N SER A 205 -23.96 -25.89 -9.24
CA SER A 205 -25.24 -26.12 -9.92
C SER A 205 -26.19 -24.93 -9.80
N GLU A 206 -26.88 -24.56 -10.88
CA GLU A 206 -27.94 -23.53 -10.83
C GLU A 206 -29.11 -23.94 -9.92
N ALA A 207 -29.37 -25.25 -9.80
CA ALA A 207 -30.37 -25.80 -8.88
C ALA A 207 -29.92 -25.74 -7.40
N GLY A 208 -28.68 -25.33 -7.13
CA GLY A 208 -28.09 -25.33 -5.80
C GLY A 208 -27.93 -26.75 -5.26
N GLY A 209 -28.40 -26.97 -4.03
CA GLY A 209 -28.25 -28.21 -3.29
C GLY A 209 -26.94 -28.28 -2.50
N ILE A 210 -26.65 -29.47 -1.98
CA ILE A 210 -25.43 -29.77 -1.22
C ILE A 210 -24.22 -29.62 -2.14
N GLN A 211 -23.27 -28.79 -1.74
CA GLN A 211 -22.05 -28.48 -2.47
C GLN A 211 -20.84 -29.23 -1.92
N ASP A 212 -20.72 -29.28 -0.59
CA ASP A 212 -19.61 -29.93 0.08
C ASP A 212 -20.05 -30.51 1.43
N SER A 213 -19.25 -31.41 2.01
CA SER A 213 -19.51 -31.96 3.34
C SER A 213 -18.25 -32.14 4.16
N PHE A 214 -18.40 -31.98 5.48
CA PHE A 214 -17.30 -32.07 6.43
C PHE A 214 -17.62 -33.09 7.51
N ASN A 215 -16.57 -33.78 7.97
CA ASN A 215 -16.63 -34.70 9.10
C ASN A 215 -15.27 -34.70 9.81
N ILE A 216 -15.28 -34.35 11.09
CA ILE A 216 -14.12 -34.39 11.98
C ILE A 216 -14.41 -35.46 13.04
N ASP A 217 -13.86 -36.65 12.84
CA ASP A 217 -13.93 -37.81 13.75
C ASP A 217 -15.33 -38.17 14.27
N ASN A 218 -16.39 -37.90 13.49
CA ASN A 218 -17.80 -38.02 13.91
C ASN A 218 -18.17 -37.18 15.15
N ILE A 219 -17.28 -36.29 15.58
CA ILE A 219 -17.51 -35.34 16.68
C ILE A 219 -18.23 -34.10 16.15
N PHE A 220 -17.88 -33.69 14.93
CA PHE A 220 -18.47 -32.56 14.23
C PHE A 220 -18.63 -32.90 12.76
N SER A 221 -19.86 -32.92 12.27
CA SER A 221 -20.16 -33.28 10.88
C SER A 221 -21.33 -32.47 10.34
N GLY A 222 -21.36 -32.33 9.02
CA GLY A 222 -22.33 -31.49 8.36
C GLY A 222 -22.10 -31.35 6.87
N TYR A 223 -22.81 -30.43 6.27
CA TYR A 223 -22.67 -30.10 4.86
C TYR A 223 -22.96 -28.63 4.58
N ILE A 224 -22.49 -28.17 3.43
CA ILE A 224 -22.61 -26.78 2.97
C ILE A 224 -23.38 -26.81 1.66
N GLY A 225 -24.35 -25.90 1.48
CA GLY A 225 -25.09 -25.85 0.23
C GLY A 225 -26.02 -24.66 0.06
N TYR A 226 -26.58 -24.56 -1.15
CA TYR A 226 -27.60 -23.58 -1.50
C TYR A 226 -28.99 -24.19 -1.42
N PHE A 227 -29.88 -23.62 -0.64
CA PHE A 227 -31.21 -24.18 -0.43
C PHE A 227 -32.28 -23.10 -0.49
N THR A 228 -33.45 -23.46 -1.01
CA THR A 228 -34.62 -22.60 -0.86
C THR A 228 -35.04 -22.53 0.60
N GLN A 229 -35.75 -21.49 1.00
CA GLN A 229 -36.22 -21.34 2.38
C GLN A 229 -37.12 -22.51 2.82
N GLU A 230 -37.91 -23.05 1.89
CA GLU A 230 -38.72 -24.26 2.10
C GLU A 230 -37.86 -25.46 2.51
N ILE A 231 -36.75 -25.68 1.79
CA ILE A 231 -35.85 -26.79 2.06
C ILE A 231 -35.06 -26.59 3.34
N ILE A 232 -34.72 -25.36 3.70
CA ILE A 232 -34.15 -25.07 5.03
C ILE A 232 -35.13 -25.44 6.14
N ASP A 233 -36.41 -25.10 6.00
CA ASP A 233 -37.40 -25.47 7.01
C ASP A 233 -37.64 -26.99 7.05
N LEU A 234 -37.50 -27.70 5.93
CA LEU A 234 -37.49 -29.17 5.88
C LEU A 234 -36.26 -29.76 6.60
N ILE A 235 -35.06 -29.27 6.29
CA ILE A 235 -33.79 -29.69 6.91
C ILE A 235 -33.89 -29.53 8.44
N ARG A 236 -34.39 -28.38 8.89
CA ARG A 236 -34.54 -28.07 10.32
C ARG A 236 -35.57 -28.94 11.06
N GLN A 237 -36.47 -29.63 10.35
CA GLN A 237 -37.39 -30.60 10.96
C GLN A 237 -36.72 -31.94 11.24
N ASN A 238 -35.57 -32.24 10.62
CA ASN A 238 -34.92 -33.52 10.77
C ASN A 238 -34.28 -33.63 12.17
N PRO A 239 -34.58 -34.69 12.96
CA PRO A 239 -34.08 -34.84 14.33
C PRO A 239 -32.56 -35.03 14.42
N LEU A 240 -31.87 -35.31 13.32
CA LEU A 240 -30.42 -35.46 13.24
C LEU A 240 -29.69 -34.12 13.16
N VAL A 241 -30.36 -33.06 12.71
CA VAL A 241 -29.79 -31.72 12.58
C VAL A 241 -29.73 -31.07 13.96
N ASP A 242 -28.56 -30.55 14.32
CA ASP A 242 -28.35 -29.79 15.54
C ASP A 242 -28.76 -28.33 15.33
N PHE A 243 -28.16 -27.68 14.32
CA PHE A 243 -28.52 -26.34 13.87
C PHE A 243 -28.19 -26.13 12.39
N VAL A 244 -28.76 -25.06 11.83
CA VAL A 244 -28.44 -24.55 10.49
C VAL A 244 -27.91 -23.13 10.66
N GLU A 245 -26.79 -22.81 10.03
CA GLU A 245 -26.17 -21.48 10.03
C GLU A 245 -26.24 -20.86 8.64
N ARG A 246 -26.60 -19.57 8.56
CA ARG A 246 -26.42 -18.80 7.33
C ARG A 246 -24.93 -18.55 7.11
N ASP A 247 -24.45 -18.94 5.94
CA ASP A 247 -23.04 -18.79 5.60
C ASP A 247 -22.66 -17.31 5.44
N SER A 248 -21.40 -16.98 5.71
CA SER A 248 -20.90 -15.61 5.66
C SER A 248 -19.43 -15.55 5.28
N VAL A 249 -19.03 -14.43 4.69
CA VAL A 249 -17.63 -14.18 4.31
C VAL A 249 -16.77 -13.97 5.55
N VAL A 250 -15.61 -14.64 5.61
CA VAL A 250 -14.54 -14.39 6.58
C VAL A 250 -13.35 -13.74 5.87
N GLU A 251 -12.75 -12.72 6.49
CA GLU A 251 -11.61 -11.98 5.96
C GLU A 251 -10.39 -12.17 6.87
N ALA A 252 -9.20 -12.28 6.29
CA ALA A 252 -7.95 -12.21 7.06
C ALA A 252 -7.66 -10.73 7.40
N THR A 253 -7.38 -10.43 8.68
CA THR A 253 -6.96 -9.08 9.09
C THR A 253 -5.43 -8.97 8.99
N GLU A 254 -4.93 -8.35 7.92
CA GLU A 254 -3.48 -8.18 7.62
C GLU A 254 -2.97 -6.75 7.96
N PHE A 255 -3.48 -6.14 9.03
CA PHE A 255 -3.17 -4.74 9.36
C PHE A 255 -2.24 -4.61 10.56
N ASP A 256 -1.22 -3.78 10.41
CA ASP A 256 -0.21 -3.50 11.42
C ASP A 256 -0.23 -2.04 11.88
N THR A 257 0.35 -1.81 13.07
CA THR A 257 0.50 -0.48 13.64
C THR A 257 1.97 -0.21 13.99
N GLN A 258 2.57 0.78 13.34
CA GLN A 258 3.84 1.34 13.81
C GLN A 258 3.57 2.36 14.91
N ASN A 259 4.07 2.07 16.11
CA ASN A 259 4.16 3.03 17.19
C ASN A 259 5.36 3.97 17.00
N SER A 260 5.28 5.16 17.58
CA SER A 260 6.30 6.21 17.45
C SER A 260 6.56 6.62 15.99
N ALA A 261 5.54 6.54 15.14
CA ALA A 261 5.60 7.00 13.77
C ALA A 261 5.70 8.54 13.70
N PRO A 262 6.38 9.12 12.70
CA PRO A 262 6.31 10.55 12.44
C PRO A 262 4.87 10.96 12.13
N TRP A 263 4.51 12.19 12.48
CA TRP A 263 3.13 12.67 12.39
C TRP A 263 2.57 12.61 10.96
N GLY A 264 3.42 12.75 9.93
CA GLY A 264 3.00 12.66 8.53
C GLY A 264 2.40 11.30 8.19
N LEU A 265 3.05 10.21 8.62
CA LEU A 265 2.52 8.86 8.48
C LEU A 265 1.24 8.66 9.31
N ALA A 266 1.24 9.15 10.55
CA ALA A 266 0.04 9.10 11.39
C ALA A 266 -1.14 9.82 10.71
N ARG A 267 -0.90 10.98 10.12
CA ARG A 267 -1.95 11.81 9.53
C ARG A 267 -2.60 11.17 8.32
N ILE A 268 -1.82 10.54 7.43
CA ILE A 268 -2.36 9.88 6.24
C ILE A 268 -3.08 8.56 6.57
N SER A 269 -2.96 8.05 7.80
CA SER A 269 -3.62 6.82 8.25
C SER A 269 -4.86 7.03 9.11
N HIS A 270 -5.25 8.29 9.35
CA HIS A 270 -6.45 8.63 10.09
C HIS A 270 -7.29 9.62 9.28
N ARG A 271 -8.61 9.42 9.23
CA ARG A 271 -9.51 10.43 8.62
C ARG A 271 -9.66 11.63 9.54
N GLU A 272 -9.91 11.37 10.82
CA GLU A 272 -10.03 12.40 11.85
C GLU A 272 -8.69 13.09 12.12
N ARG A 273 -8.78 14.35 12.57
CA ARG A 273 -7.63 15.12 13.00
C ARG A 273 -6.88 14.39 14.12
N LEU A 274 -5.55 14.45 14.06
CA LEU A 274 -4.70 13.80 15.06
C LEU A 274 -4.94 14.36 16.46
N ASN A 275 -4.92 13.46 17.44
CA ASN A 275 -4.98 13.77 18.87
C ASN A 275 -3.88 12.99 19.62
N LEU A 276 -3.78 13.15 20.93
CA LEU A 276 -2.75 12.51 21.76
C LEU A 276 -2.72 10.98 21.64
N GLY A 277 -3.82 10.33 21.24
CA GLY A 277 -3.89 8.88 21.06
C GLY A 277 -3.48 8.37 19.68
N SER A 278 -3.44 9.25 18.66
CA SER A 278 -3.20 8.90 17.25
C SER A 278 -1.97 9.56 16.63
N PHE A 279 -1.45 10.67 17.20
CA PHE A 279 -0.42 11.50 16.57
C PHE A 279 0.92 10.79 16.25
N ASN A 280 1.17 9.63 16.85
CA ASN A 280 2.39 8.85 16.70
C ASN A 280 2.12 7.39 16.29
N LYS A 281 0.95 7.11 15.70
CA LYS A 281 0.57 5.77 15.23
C LYS A 281 0.33 5.79 13.74
N TYR A 282 1.08 4.97 13.00
CA TYR A 282 0.82 4.72 11.59
C TYR A 282 0.11 3.38 11.44
N LEU A 283 -1.13 3.41 10.96
CA LEU A 283 -1.92 2.22 10.65
C LEU A 283 -1.70 1.87 9.18
N TYR A 284 -1.21 0.66 8.91
CA TYR A 284 -0.77 0.27 7.57
C TYR A 284 -0.89 -1.23 7.34
N ASP A 285 -0.73 -1.62 6.09
CA ASP A 285 -0.71 -3.01 5.62
C ASP A 285 0.76 -3.42 5.44
N ASP A 286 1.18 -4.50 6.09
CA ASP A 286 2.59 -4.93 6.10
C ASP A 286 3.07 -5.49 4.76
N ASP A 287 2.16 -5.67 3.79
CA ASP A 287 2.49 -6.03 2.41
C ASP A 287 2.77 -4.81 1.54
N ALA A 288 2.45 -3.61 2.03
CA ALA A 288 2.53 -2.39 1.25
C ALA A 288 3.95 -2.13 0.71
N GLY A 289 4.00 -1.93 -0.61
CA GLY A 289 5.19 -1.71 -1.42
C GLY A 289 5.74 -2.95 -2.11
N ARG A 290 5.35 -4.17 -1.72
CA ARG A 290 5.89 -5.39 -2.34
C ARG A 290 5.63 -5.43 -3.83
N GLY A 291 6.67 -5.74 -4.62
CA GLY A 291 6.57 -5.87 -6.07
C GLY A 291 6.54 -4.55 -6.85
N VAL A 292 6.59 -3.39 -6.17
CA VAL A 292 6.58 -2.07 -6.83
C VAL A 292 7.97 -1.44 -6.79
N THR A 293 8.32 -0.75 -7.88
CA THR A 293 9.55 0.06 -7.97
C THR A 293 9.21 1.54 -7.99
N SER A 294 9.70 2.32 -7.03
CA SER A 294 9.54 3.78 -7.00
C SER A 294 10.80 4.49 -7.46
N TYR A 295 10.70 5.27 -8.53
CA TYR A 295 11.77 6.12 -9.04
C TYR A 295 11.76 7.46 -8.30
N VAL A 296 12.93 7.90 -7.83
CA VAL A 296 13.13 9.20 -7.19
C VAL A 296 13.96 10.06 -8.14
N ILE A 297 13.29 10.98 -8.85
CA ILE A 297 13.90 11.88 -9.83
C ILE A 297 14.30 13.17 -9.11
N ASP A 298 15.54 13.23 -8.63
CA ASP A 298 15.95 14.24 -7.63
C ASP A 298 17.49 14.47 -7.61
N THR A 299 18.09 14.79 -6.46
CA THR A 299 19.53 15.00 -6.24
C THR A 299 20.34 13.71 -6.14
N GLY A 300 19.66 12.55 -6.09
CA GLY A 300 20.24 11.24 -5.79
C GLY A 300 19.55 10.61 -4.57
N VAL A 301 20.04 9.46 -4.13
CA VAL A 301 19.66 8.85 -2.84
C VAL A 301 20.91 8.27 -2.18
N ASN A 302 21.06 8.43 -0.85
CA ASN A 302 22.02 7.62 -0.09
C ASN A 302 21.49 6.17 -0.02
N ILE A 303 21.80 5.39 -1.05
CA ILE A 303 21.35 4.00 -1.17
C ILE A 303 21.92 3.07 -0.08
N ASN A 304 22.96 3.52 0.64
CA ASN A 304 23.55 2.77 1.76
C ASN A 304 22.84 3.03 3.09
N HIS A 305 21.91 3.98 3.15
CA HIS A 305 21.17 4.27 4.36
C HIS A 305 20.41 3.02 4.82
N LYS A 306 20.65 2.61 6.07
CA LYS A 306 20.18 1.34 6.65
C LYS A 306 18.66 1.18 6.63
N ASP A 307 17.94 2.30 6.67
CA ASP A 307 16.48 2.36 6.61
C ASP A 307 15.88 1.85 5.29
N PHE A 308 16.66 1.81 4.21
CA PHE A 308 16.23 1.19 2.96
C PHE A 308 16.45 -0.32 2.92
N GLU A 309 17.19 -0.90 3.87
CA GLU A 309 17.46 -2.35 3.93
C GLU A 309 17.93 -2.94 2.58
N LYS A 310 18.76 -2.17 1.86
CA LYS A 310 19.29 -2.46 0.51
C LYS A 310 18.26 -2.47 -0.63
N ARG A 311 17.01 -2.04 -0.38
CA ARG A 311 15.96 -1.89 -1.41
C ARG A 311 16.16 -0.64 -2.27
N ALA A 312 17.03 0.28 -1.87
CA ALA A 312 17.42 1.43 -2.67
C ALA A 312 18.64 1.10 -3.54
N ILE A 313 18.57 1.41 -4.84
CA ILE A 313 19.64 1.21 -5.81
C ILE A 313 19.82 2.44 -6.71
N TRP A 314 21.00 2.58 -7.30
CA TRP A 314 21.24 3.57 -8.33
C TRP A 314 20.62 3.17 -9.67
N GLY A 315 19.93 4.11 -10.30
CA GLY A 315 19.43 3.98 -11.67
C GLY A 315 20.32 4.72 -12.65
N LYS A 316 20.29 6.06 -12.60
CA LYS A 316 21.05 6.90 -13.54
C LYS A 316 21.37 8.27 -12.96
N THR A 317 22.61 8.71 -13.16
CA THR A 317 23.03 10.11 -13.06
C THR A 317 22.98 10.75 -14.45
N ILE A 318 22.12 11.77 -14.60
CA ILE A 318 21.89 12.48 -15.85
C ILE A 318 22.87 13.65 -16.05
N PRO A 319 23.14 14.52 -15.06
CA PRO A 319 24.08 15.61 -15.23
C PRO A 319 25.47 15.08 -15.65
N LEU A 320 26.02 15.67 -16.70
CA LEU A 320 27.33 15.28 -17.21
C LEU A 320 28.42 15.54 -16.17
N ASN A 321 29.39 14.62 -16.09
CA ASN A 321 30.53 14.68 -15.18
C ASN A 321 30.11 14.83 -13.70
N ASP A 322 29.05 14.12 -13.30
CA ASP A 322 28.58 14.03 -11.93
C ASP A 322 28.61 12.57 -11.46
N GLU A 323 28.63 12.37 -10.16
CA GLU A 323 28.79 11.05 -9.53
C GLU A 323 27.44 10.48 -9.09
N ASP A 324 27.40 9.15 -8.95
CA ASP A 324 26.28 8.41 -8.32
C ASP A 324 26.31 8.63 -6.79
N LEU A 325 26.05 9.88 -6.40
CA LEU A 325 26.04 10.36 -5.02
C LEU A 325 24.91 11.39 -4.81
N ASP A 326 24.18 11.25 -3.70
CA ASP A 326 23.34 12.34 -3.20
C ASP A 326 24.19 13.33 -2.39
N GLY A 327 24.66 14.37 -3.06
CA GLY A 327 25.43 15.43 -2.41
C GLY A 327 24.59 16.54 -1.79
N ASN A 328 23.26 16.43 -1.81
CA ASN A 328 22.35 17.46 -1.29
C ASN A 328 21.51 16.97 -0.10
N GLY A 329 20.98 15.75 -0.18
CA GLY A 329 20.15 15.13 0.85
C GLY A 329 18.66 15.20 0.61
N HIS A 330 18.22 16.08 -0.30
CA HIS A 330 16.81 16.24 -0.64
C HIS A 330 16.20 14.96 -1.22
N GLY A 331 16.87 14.31 -2.17
CA GLY A 331 16.39 13.06 -2.76
C GLY A 331 16.38 11.90 -1.78
N THR A 332 17.36 11.80 -0.87
CA THR A 332 17.34 10.82 0.23
C THR A 332 16.15 11.02 1.16
N HIS A 333 15.79 12.26 1.49
CA HIS A 333 14.62 12.57 2.33
C HIS A 333 13.30 12.18 1.64
N CYS A 334 13.19 12.48 0.34
CA CYS A 334 12.03 12.07 -0.46
C CYS A 334 11.93 10.54 -0.54
N ALA A 335 13.03 9.85 -0.84
CA ALA A 335 13.08 8.39 -0.89
C ALA A 335 12.68 7.75 0.46
N GLY A 336 13.15 8.33 1.57
CA GLY A 336 12.81 7.86 2.90
C GLY A 336 11.32 7.90 3.18
N THR A 337 10.68 9.00 2.80
CA THR A 337 9.23 9.21 2.98
C THR A 337 8.41 8.25 2.12
N ILE A 338 8.93 7.82 0.96
CA ILE A 338 8.26 6.82 0.11
C ILE A 338 8.36 5.43 0.73
N ALA A 339 9.58 4.96 1.06
CA ALA A 339 9.83 3.53 1.27
C ALA A 339 10.89 3.16 2.31
N SER A 340 11.31 4.07 3.19
CA SER A 340 12.14 3.65 4.34
C SER A 340 11.35 2.79 5.33
N LYS A 341 12.07 2.00 6.14
CA LYS A 341 11.49 1.17 7.19
C LYS A 341 10.75 1.99 8.25
N HIS A 342 11.32 3.10 8.72
CA HIS A 342 10.75 3.88 9.83
C HIS A 342 9.91 5.09 9.39
N TYR A 343 10.21 5.68 8.24
CA TYR A 343 9.58 6.93 7.77
C TYR A 343 8.78 6.76 6.48
N GLY A 344 8.81 5.57 5.86
CA GLY A 344 8.18 5.30 4.57
C GLY A 344 6.71 4.94 4.67
N VAL A 345 5.94 5.43 3.70
CA VAL A 345 4.54 5.04 3.50
C VAL A 345 4.43 3.58 3.04
N ALA A 346 5.21 3.17 2.04
CA ALA A 346 5.20 1.83 1.43
C ALA A 346 6.52 1.11 1.69
N LYS A 347 6.62 0.50 2.88
CA LYS A 347 7.88 0.05 3.48
C LYS A 347 8.58 -1.09 2.75
N ASN A 348 7.89 -1.83 1.88
CA ASN A 348 8.49 -2.95 1.16
C ASN A 348 8.87 -2.65 -0.29
N ALA A 349 8.75 -1.38 -0.72
CA ALA A 349 9.03 -1.00 -2.09
C ALA A 349 10.53 -0.95 -2.40
N ASN A 350 10.87 -1.17 -3.67
CA ASN A 350 12.20 -0.88 -4.18
C ASN A 350 12.30 0.59 -4.56
N VAL A 351 13.45 1.22 -4.31
CA VAL A 351 13.72 2.61 -4.67
C VAL A 351 14.81 2.67 -5.72
N VAL A 352 14.59 3.45 -6.78
CA VAL A 352 15.60 3.70 -7.81
C VAL A 352 15.95 5.18 -7.84
N ALA A 353 17.22 5.50 -7.56
CA ALA A 353 17.72 6.86 -7.62
C ALA A 353 17.97 7.30 -9.07
N VAL A 354 17.32 8.39 -9.49
CA VAL A 354 17.53 9.05 -10.78
C VAL A 354 17.97 10.47 -10.51
N LYS A 355 19.28 10.72 -10.59
CA LYS A 355 19.87 12.03 -10.29
C LYS A 355 19.72 12.96 -11.49
N VAL A 356 18.98 14.04 -11.31
CA VAL A 356 18.78 15.13 -12.28
C VAL A 356 19.20 16.49 -11.72
N LEU A 357 19.35 16.59 -10.41
CA LEU A 357 19.88 17.75 -9.70
C LEU A 357 21.27 17.46 -9.14
N ARG A 358 22.17 18.43 -9.22
CA ARG A 358 23.54 18.34 -8.69
C ARG A 358 23.55 18.54 -7.17
N SER A 359 24.72 18.42 -6.54
CA SER A 359 24.88 18.55 -5.08
C SER A 359 24.42 19.89 -4.50
N ASN A 360 24.39 20.95 -5.32
CA ASN A 360 23.82 22.24 -4.95
C ASN A 360 22.28 22.31 -5.06
N GLY A 361 21.61 21.20 -5.32
CA GLY A 361 20.16 21.13 -5.47
C GLY A 361 19.62 21.70 -6.79
N SER A 362 20.50 21.98 -7.77
CA SER A 362 20.11 22.59 -9.04
C SER A 362 20.42 21.68 -10.24
N GLY A 363 19.61 21.78 -11.28
CA GLY A 363 19.78 21.04 -12.54
C GLY A 363 19.13 21.78 -13.70
N THR A 364 19.35 21.30 -14.92
CA THR A 364 18.72 21.87 -16.11
C THR A 364 17.38 21.20 -16.39
N MET A 365 16.42 21.92 -16.99
CA MET A 365 15.16 21.30 -17.43
C MET A 365 15.41 20.13 -18.40
N SER A 366 16.45 20.20 -19.23
CA SER A 366 16.86 19.09 -20.10
C SER A 366 17.33 17.85 -19.34
N ASP A 367 18.02 18.02 -18.22
CA ASP A 367 18.42 16.88 -17.37
C ASP A 367 17.19 16.26 -16.69
N VAL A 368 16.26 17.09 -16.23
CA VAL A 368 14.99 16.61 -15.64
C VAL A 368 14.18 15.82 -16.67
N VAL A 369 13.99 16.35 -17.88
CA VAL A 369 13.29 15.65 -18.98
C VAL A 369 13.96 14.31 -19.30
N LYS A 370 15.30 14.25 -19.34
CA LYS A 370 16.03 12.99 -19.54
C LYS A 370 15.89 12.01 -18.36
N GLY A 371 15.77 12.50 -17.14
CA GLY A 371 15.47 11.67 -15.97
C GLY A 371 14.09 11.04 -16.05
N VAL A 372 13.09 11.81 -16.48
CA VAL A 372 11.72 11.32 -16.74
C VAL A 372 11.74 10.27 -17.86
N GLU A 373 12.45 10.52 -18.96
CA GLU A 373 12.63 9.55 -20.05
C GLU A 373 13.27 8.25 -19.55
N TYR A 374 14.32 8.33 -18.73
CA TYR A 374 14.98 7.16 -18.17
C TYR A 374 14.01 6.33 -17.32
N ALA A 375 13.26 6.95 -16.42
CA ALA A 375 12.31 6.26 -15.54
C ALA A 375 11.21 5.55 -16.36
N ALA A 376 10.65 6.23 -17.37
CA ALA A 376 9.64 5.64 -18.26
C ALA A 376 10.19 4.42 -19.03
N LYS A 377 11.38 4.53 -19.64
CA LYS A 377 12.01 3.40 -20.37
C LYS A 377 12.37 2.25 -19.45
N ALA A 378 12.85 2.54 -18.24
CA ALA A 378 13.18 1.51 -17.25
C ALA A 378 11.92 0.76 -16.79
N HIS A 379 10.82 1.47 -16.53
CA HIS A 379 9.52 0.88 -16.24
C HIS A 379 9.03 -0.01 -17.39
N GLN A 380 9.01 0.49 -18.62
CA GLN A 380 8.56 -0.27 -19.79
C GLN A 380 9.37 -1.56 -19.97
N LYS A 381 10.69 -1.49 -19.77
CA LYS A 381 11.55 -2.68 -19.80
C LYS A 381 11.15 -3.68 -18.71
N GLN A 382 10.93 -3.24 -17.47
CA GLN A 382 10.49 -4.12 -16.38
C GLN A 382 9.13 -4.76 -16.67
N ALA A 383 8.17 -3.98 -17.19
CA ALA A 383 6.85 -4.48 -17.58
C ALA A 383 6.94 -5.53 -18.70
N GLN A 384 7.83 -5.34 -19.69
CA GLN A 384 8.07 -6.29 -20.77
C GLN A 384 8.74 -7.58 -20.30
N GLU A 385 9.63 -7.51 -19.30
CA GLU A 385 10.30 -8.69 -18.74
C GLU A 385 9.35 -9.63 -17.98
N LYS A 386 8.13 -9.17 -17.62
CA LYS A 386 7.09 -9.95 -16.91
C LYS A 386 7.63 -10.76 -15.73
N LYS A 387 8.53 -10.16 -14.95
CA LYS A 387 9.08 -10.78 -13.74
C LYS A 387 7.96 -11.10 -12.76
N LYS A 388 7.93 -12.34 -12.27
CA LYS A 388 6.96 -12.78 -11.26
C LYS A 388 7.02 -11.84 -10.05
N GLY A 389 5.88 -11.30 -9.66
CA GLY A 389 5.74 -10.39 -8.53
C GLY A 389 5.97 -8.90 -8.85
N PHE A 390 6.29 -8.52 -10.08
CA PHE A 390 6.28 -7.11 -10.47
C PHE A 390 4.85 -6.60 -10.59
N LYS A 391 4.50 -5.56 -9.83
CA LYS A 391 3.16 -4.95 -9.77
C LYS A 391 3.07 -3.58 -10.44
N GLY A 392 4.22 -3.00 -10.83
CA GLY A 392 4.29 -1.74 -11.56
C GLY A 392 5.34 -0.78 -10.99
N SER A 393 5.29 0.47 -11.43
CA SER A 393 6.24 1.50 -10.99
C SER A 393 5.57 2.83 -10.70
N THR A 394 6.16 3.56 -9.76
CA THR A 394 5.78 4.94 -9.44
C THR A 394 6.99 5.85 -9.62
N ALA A 395 6.77 7.16 -9.72
CA ALA A 395 7.81 8.15 -9.70
C ALA A 395 7.42 9.34 -8.81
N ASN A 396 8.39 9.82 -8.05
CA ASN A 396 8.31 11.08 -7.34
C ASN A 396 9.23 12.10 -7.99
N MET A 397 8.71 13.30 -8.24
CA MET A 397 9.49 14.43 -8.71
C MET A 397 9.21 15.66 -7.83
N SER A 398 9.98 15.74 -6.75
CA SER A 398 9.90 16.79 -5.71
C SER A 398 10.72 18.03 -6.05
N LEU A 399 10.74 18.41 -7.31
CA LEU A 399 11.48 19.56 -7.84
C LEU A 399 10.51 20.49 -8.57
N GLY A 400 10.96 21.70 -8.83
CA GLY A 400 10.17 22.69 -9.53
C GLY A 400 11.01 23.82 -10.07
N GLY A 401 10.34 24.75 -10.74
CA GLY A 401 10.93 25.95 -11.30
C GLY A 401 9.87 26.69 -12.12
N GLY A 402 10.34 27.55 -13.02
CA GLY A 402 9.44 28.19 -13.98
C GLY A 402 8.72 27.17 -14.87
N LYS A 403 7.58 27.58 -15.44
CA LYS A 403 6.80 26.78 -16.38
C LYS A 403 7.65 26.26 -17.54
N SER A 404 7.50 24.98 -17.85
CA SER A 404 8.22 24.27 -18.91
C SER A 404 7.27 23.31 -19.62
N PRO A 405 6.70 23.70 -20.78
CA PRO A 405 5.81 22.82 -21.55
C PRO A 405 6.45 21.48 -21.93
N ALA A 406 7.77 21.48 -22.17
CA ALA A 406 8.50 20.26 -22.49
C ALA A 406 8.54 19.27 -21.31
N LEU A 407 8.67 19.79 -20.08
CA LEU A 407 8.65 18.95 -18.87
C LEU A 407 7.24 18.39 -18.64
N ASP A 408 6.20 19.21 -18.77
CA ASP A 408 4.82 18.76 -18.61
C ASP A 408 4.47 17.65 -19.61
N LEU A 409 4.84 17.83 -20.89
CA LEU A 409 4.67 16.81 -21.92
C LEU A 409 5.46 15.53 -21.61
N ALA A 410 6.69 15.64 -21.13
CA ALA A 410 7.50 14.49 -20.77
C ALA A 410 6.89 13.69 -19.60
N VAL A 411 6.39 14.37 -18.57
CA VAL A 411 5.70 13.75 -17.44
C VAL A 411 4.42 13.07 -17.89
N ASN A 412 3.60 13.76 -18.69
CA ASN A 412 2.37 13.21 -19.23
C ASN A 412 2.62 11.96 -20.10
N ALA A 413 3.64 12.00 -20.95
CA ALA A 413 4.04 10.85 -21.77
C ALA A 413 4.55 9.67 -20.91
N ALA A 414 5.25 9.95 -19.80
CA ALA A 414 5.65 8.92 -18.87
C ALA A 414 4.42 8.28 -18.19
N VAL A 415 3.44 9.09 -17.76
CA VAL A 415 2.18 8.57 -17.20
C VAL A 415 1.41 7.72 -18.21
N GLU A 416 1.33 8.15 -19.47
CA GLU A 416 0.74 7.35 -20.55
C GLU A 416 1.50 6.04 -20.80
N ALA A 417 2.81 6.01 -20.56
CA ALA A 417 3.64 4.82 -20.65
C ALA A 417 3.46 3.84 -19.46
N GLY A 418 2.61 4.17 -18.49
CA GLY A 418 2.18 3.27 -17.41
C GLY A 418 2.76 3.56 -16.02
N ILE A 419 3.68 4.52 -15.88
CA ILE A 419 4.27 4.86 -14.58
C ILE A 419 3.43 5.91 -13.84
N HIS A 420 3.15 5.66 -12.56
CA HIS A 420 2.32 6.56 -11.75
C HIS A 420 3.17 7.71 -11.17
N PHE A 421 2.85 8.96 -11.49
CA PHE A 421 3.63 10.13 -11.05
C PHE A 421 2.96 10.91 -9.92
N ALA A 422 3.74 11.28 -8.91
CA ALA A 422 3.45 12.37 -7.99
C ALA A 422 4.47 13.49 -8.16
N VAL A 423 3.99 14.73 -8.16
CA VAL A 423 4.80 15.93 -8.37
C VAL A 423 4.47 17.01 -7.35
N ALA A 424 5.47 17.80 -6.97
CA ALA A 424 5.30 18.91 -6.03
C ALA A 424 4.55 20.09 -6.68
N ALA A 425 3.61 20.70 -5.96
CA ALA A 425 2.90 21.91 -6.44
C ALA A 425 3.79 23.16 -6.51
N GLY A 426 4.83 23.23 -5.67
CA GLY A 426 5.75 24.37 -5.53
C GLY A 426 5.53 25.18 -4.25
N ASN A 427 6.51 26.02 -3.89
CA ASN A 427 6.62 26.63 -2.56
C ASN A 427 6.57 28.17 -2.58
N GLU A 428 5.93 28.75 -3.59
CA GLU A 428 5.94 30.20 -3.83
C GLU A 428 4.61 30.89 -3.45
N ASN A 429 3.68 30.15 -2.85
CA ASN A 429 2.32 30.59 -2.50
C ASN A 429 1.58 31.23 -3.70
N GLN A 430 1.69 30.62 -4.88
CA GLN A 430 1.06 31.07 -6.13
C GLN A 430 0.18 29.96 -6.76
N ASP A 431 -0.47 30.27 -7.87
CA ASP A 431 -1.19 29.29 -8.69
C ASP A 431 -0.21 28.24 -9.27
N ALA A 432 -0.40 26.98 -8.90
CA ALA A 432 0.39 25.83 -9.34
C ALA A 432 0.37 25.63 -10.86
N CYS A 433 -0.64 26.15 -11.57
CA CYS A 433 -0.71 26.09 -13.03
C CYS A 433 0.39 26.92 -13.73
N ASN A 434 1.11 27.77 -13.00
CA ASN A 434 2.21 28.60 -13.50
C ASN A 434 3.60 27.96 -13.32
N THR A 435 3.69 26.77 -12.76
CA THR A 435 4.95 26.07 -12.52
C THR A 435 4.91 24.66 -13.14
N SER A 436 6.09 24.17 -13.54
CA SER A 436 6.26 22.80 -13.99
C SER A 436 7.16 22.06 -13.01
N PRO A 437 6.90 20.78 -12.74
CA PRO A 437 5.91 19.89 -13.37
C PRO A 437 4.46 19.99 -12.85
N ALA A 438 4.15 20.93 -11.95
CA ALA A 438 2.83 21.05 -11.32
C ALA A 438 1.66 21.24 -12.32
N SER A 439 1.90 21.82 -13.49
CA SER A 439 0.91 21.96 -14.57
C SER A 439 0.74 20.73 -15.47
N ALA A 440 1.45 19.62 -15.23
CA ALA A 440 1.24 18.35 -15.93
C ALA A 440 -0.08 17.69 -15.47
N ASP A 441 -1.06 17.59 -16.35
CA ASP A 441 -2.44 17.18 -16.03
C ASP A 441 -2.58 15.69 -15.63
N LYS A 442 -1.68 14.82 -16.10
CA LYS A 442 -1.77 13.37 -15.85
C LYS A 442 -1.07 12.91 -14.57
N ALA A 443 -0.09 13.66 -14.08
CA ALA A 443 0.52 13.41 -12.77
C ALA A 443 -0.44 13.79 -11.63
N ILE A 444 -0.15 13.36 -10.41
CA ILE A 444 -0.83 13.87 -9.21
C ILE A 444 0.00 15.03 -8.65
N THR A 445 -0.53 16.24 -8.71
CA THR A 445 0.12 17.44 -8.18
C THR A 445 -0.26 17.65 -6.72
N VAL A 446 0.76 17.80 -5.87
CA VAL A 446 0.62 17.66 -4.41
C VAL A 446 0.95 18.97 -3.69
N GLY A 447 -0.06 19.53 -3.03
CA GLY A 447 0.09 20.63 -2.08
C GLY A 447 0.55 20.16 -0.70
N ALA A 448 1.09 21.07 0.11
CA ALA A 448 1.59 20.77 1.45
C ALA A 448 0.58 21.19 2.53
N SER A 449 0.33 20.32 3.50
CA SER A 449 -0.43 20.60 4.72
C SER A 449 0.44 20.57 5.98
N THR A 450 -0.10 21.11 7.07
CA THR A 450 0.51 21.14 8.40
C THR A 450 -0.10 20.09 9.33
N LEU A 451 0.53 19.86 10.49
CA LEU A 451 -0.02 19.02 11.56
C LEU A 451 -1.39 19.51 12.08
N SER A 452 -1.67 20.81 11.92
CA SER A 452 -2.92 21.42 12.35
C SER A 452 -4.05 21.32 11.34
N ASP A 453 -3.83 20.60 10.22
CA ASP A 453 -4.74 20.52 9.08
C ASP A 453 -4.93 21.86 8.36
N ASP A 454 -3.92 22.73 8.36
CA ASP A 454 -3.91 23.93 7.51
C ASP A 454 -3.15 23.65 6.22
N ARG A 455 -3.44 24.40 5.15
CA ARG A 455 -2.49 24.54 4.04
C ARG A 455 -1.19 25.14 4.58
N ALA A 456 -0.04 24.55 4.24
CA ALA A 456 1.24 25.16 4.57
C ALA A 456 1.36 26.51 3.86
N TYR A 457 1.76 27.57 4.59
CA TYR A 457 1.73 28.96 4.11
C TYR A 457 2.49 29.20 2.78
N PHE A 458 3.50 28.37 2.49
CA PHE A 458 4.29 28.44 1.26
C PHE A 458 3.69 27.65 0.09
N SER A 459 2.78 26.72 0.33
CA SER A 459 2.30 25.78 -0.70
C SER A 459 1.62 26.53 -1.83
N ASN A 460 1.95 26.20 -3.08
CA ASN A 460 1.13 26.61 -4.21
C ASN A 460 -0.28 26.00 -4.11
N TRP A 461 -1.22 26.61 -4.81
CA TRP A 461 -2.66 26.37 -4.74
C TRP A 461 -3.30 26.43 -6.13
N GLY A 462 -4.62 26.29 -6.21
CA GLY A 462 -5.40 26.39 -7.44
C GLY A 462 -5.74 25.03 -8.05
N LYS A 463 -6.47 25.08 -9.17
CA LYS A 463 -7.05 23.91 -9.85
C LYS A 463 -6.04 22.86 -10.35
N CYS A 464 -4.76 23.23 -10.47
CA CYS A 464 -3.71 22.28 -10.85
C CYS A 464 -3.22 21.45 -9.66
N VAL A 465 -3.60 21.77 -8.42
CA VAL A 465 -3.39 20.89 -7.27
C VAL A 465 -4.48 19.82 -7.26
N ASP A 466 -4.10 18.55 -7.20
CA ASP A 466 -5.05 17.43 -7.13
C ASP A 466 -5.40 17.08 -5.67
N VAL A 467 -4.39 17.06 -4.80
CA VAL A 467 -4.50 16.65 -3.39
C VAL A 467 -3.46 17.38 -2.53
N PHE A 468 -3.65 17.32 -1.22
CA PHE A 468 -2.71 17.74 -0.20
C PHE A 468 -2.15 16.54 0.56
N ALA A 469 -0.94 16.69 1.06
CA ALA A 469 -0.29 15.73 1.95
C ALA A 469 0.59 16.47 2.97
N PRO A 470 0.96 15.81 4.09
CA PRO A 470 1.88 16.36 5.09
C PRO A 470 3.16 16.92 4.47
N GLY A 471 3.42 18.22 4.64
CA GLY A 471 4.57 18.88 4.01
C GLY A 471 5.32 19.89 4.87
N LEU A 472 4.86 20.22 6.08
CA LEU A 472 5.56 21.11 7.01
C LEU A 472 6.14 20.33 8.20
N ASN A 473 7.44 20.43 8.44
CA ASN A 473 8.15 19.72 9.51
C ASN A 473 8.02 18.19 9.40
N ILE A 474 8.46 17.63 8.27
CA ILE A 474 8.45 16.20 7.97
C ILE A 474 9.82 15.59 8.28
N LEU A 475 9.84 14.63 9.21
CA LEU A 475 11.03 13.85 9.56
C LEU A 475 11.21 12.68 8.59
N SER A 476 12.41 12.52 8.03
CA SER A 476 12.78 11.38 7.18
C SER A 476 14.29 11.15 7.14
N THR A 477 14.74 10.16 6.36
CA THR A 477 16.16 9.81 6.14
C THR A 477 16.96 10.94 5.49
N TYR A 478 18.27 10.99 5.70
CA TYR A 478 19.14 12.06 5.19
C TYR A 478 20.58 11.56 4.92
N ILE A 479 21.41 12.36 4.22
CA ILE A 479 22.72 11.93 3.70
C ILE A 479 23.89 11.97 4.70
N GLY A 480 23.71 12.56 5.88
CA GLY A 480 24.83 12.81 6.81
C GLY A 480 25.55 11.57 7.35
N SER A 481 24.89 10.41 7.34
CA SER A 481 25.42 9.07 7.62
C SER A 481 24.45 8.03 7.06
N ASP A 482 24.73 6.74 7.26
CA ASP A 482 23.82 5.65 6.87
C ASP A 482 22.59 5.50 7.80
N GLU A 483 22.42 6.42 8.75
CA GLU A 483 21.33 6.48 9.73
C GLU A 483 20.82 7.92 9.96
N ALA A 484 21.38 8.90 9.26
CA ALA A 484 21.08 10.29 9.50
C ALA A 484 19.63 10.60 9.13
N THR A 485 19.01 11.50 9.89
CA THR A 485 17.65 11.96 9.64
C THR A 485 17.61 13.47 9.64
N ALA A 486 16.60 14.04 8.99
CA ALA A 486 16.36 15.48 8.97
C ALA A 486 14.87 15.78 8.94
N THR A 487 14.49 16.91 9.55
CA THR A 487 13.15 17.48 9.45
C THR A 487 13.16 18.59 8.41
N LEU A 488 12.44 18.40 7.31
CA LEU A 488 12.36 19.36 6.21
C LEU A 488 10.92 19.78 5.94
N SER A 489 10.75 20.88 5.21
CA SER A 489 9.45 21.43 4.84
C SER A 489 9.41 21.79 3.36
N GLY A 490 8.29 21.51 2.72
CA GLY A 490 8.02 21.82 1.32
C GLY A 490 6.92 20.94 0.73
N THR A 491 6.35 21.35 -0.40
CA THR A 491 5.58 20.44 -1.27
C THR A 491 6.44 19.27 -1.74
N SER A 492 7.77 19.44 -1.73
CA SER A 492 8.76 18.38 -1.92
C SER A 492 8.72 17.28 -0.87
N MET A 493 8.22 17.56 0.34
CA MET A 493 8.00 16.56 1.40
C MET A 493 6.56 16.02 1.37
N ALA A 494 5.61 16.78 0.82
CA ALA A 494 4.24 16.32 0.60
C ALA A 494 4.15 15.31 -0.55
N SER A 495 4.74 15.61 -1.71
CA SER A 495 4.77 14.76 -2.90
C SER A 495 5.19 13.30 -2.63
N PRO A 496 6.26 13.00 -1.88
CA PRO A 496 6.69 11.63 -1.62
C PRO A 496 5.73 10.84 -0.73
N HIS A 497 4.86 11.49 0.08
CA HIS A 497 3.78 10.77 0.75
C HIS A 497 2.77 10.23 -0.28
N VAL A 498 2.45 11.01 -1.32
CA VAL A 498 1.56 10.59 -2.41
C VAL A 498 2.22 9.54 -3.30
N ALA A 499 3.50 9.70 -3.65
CA ALA A 499 4.24 8.67 -4.38
C ALA A 499 4.29 7.35 -3.58
N GLY A 500 4.56 7.43 -2.27
CA GLY A 500 4.48 6.29 -1.37
C GLY A 500 3.09 5.68 -1.31
N LEU A 501 2.03 6.49 -1.36
CA LEU A 501 0.65 5.99 -1.36
C LEU A 501 0.24 5.35 -2.69
N LEU A 502 0.71 5.89 -3.81
CA LEU A 502 0.60 5.23 -5.13
C LEU A 502 1.29 3.87 -5.10
N THR A 503 2.49 3.80 -4.54
CA THR A 503 3.25 2.56 -4.37
C THR A 503 2.52 1.57 -3.45
N TYR A 504 1.93 2.07 -2.37
CA TYR A 504 1.13 1.31 -1.42
C TYR A 504 -0.05 0.64 -2.12
N PHE A 505 -0.94 1.41 -2.75
CA PHE A 505 -2.12 0.83 -3.39
C PHE A 505 -1.79 -0.04 -4.59
N LEU A 506 -0.81 0.35 -5.42
CA LEU A 506 -0.38 -0.49 -6.55
C LEU A 506 0.14 -1.85 -6.10
N SER A 507 0.78 -1.93 -4.93
CA SER A 507 1.24 -3.19 -4.36
C SER A 507 0.13 -4.06 -3.79
N LEU A 508 -0.99 -3.47 -3.38
CA LEU A 508 -2.14 -4.15 -2.78
C LEU A 508 -3.27 -4.39 -3.79
N GLN A 509 -3.03 -4.14 -5.08
CA GLN A 509 -4.01 -4.41 -6.11
C GLN A 509 -4.46 -5.89 -6.05
N PRO A 510 -5.79 -6.17 -6.10
CA PRO A 510 -6.31 -7.52 -6.07
C PRO A 510 -5.75 -8.39 -7.21
N GLY A 511 -5.60 -9.69 -6.95
CA GLY A 511 -5.20 -10.66 -7.98
C GLY A 511 -6.24 -10.78 -9.09
N SER A 512 -5.83 -11.29 -10.26
CA SER A 512 -6.70 -11.47 -11.44
C SER A 512 -7.89 -12.43 -11.21
N ASP A 513 -7.84 -13.21 -10.13
CA ASP A 513 -8.84 -14.14 -9.64
C ASP A 513 -9.82 -13.51 -8.63
N SER A 514 -9.61 -12.26 -8.22
CA SER A 514 -10.49 -11.53 -7.30
C SER A 514 -11.69 -10.90 -8.02
N GLU A 515 -12.86 -10.89 -7.38
CA GLU A 515 -14.04 -10.17 -7.84
C GLU A 515 -13.84 -8.64 -7.93
N PHE A 516 -12.84 -8.11 -7.23
CA PHE A 516 -12.42 -6.71 -7.25
C PHE A 516 -11.43 -6.40 -8.37
N PHE A 517 -11.05 -7.39 -9.17
CA PHE A 517 -10.25 -7.18 -10.37
C PHE A 517 -11.11 -6.55 -11.46
N GLU A 518 -10.74 -5.35 -11.92
CA GLU A 518 -11.44 -4.71 -13.03
C GLU A 518 -11.25 -5.53 -14.33
N LEU A 519 -12.31 -6.25 -14.72
CA LEU A 519 -12.41 -7.05 -15.95
C LEU A 519 -11.96 -6.23 -17.17
N GLY A 520 -10.74 -6.51 -17.67
CA GLY A 520 -10.31 -6.10 -19.01
C GLY A 520 -8.90 -5.51 -19.15
N GLN A 521 -8.16 -5.22 -18.08
CA GLN A 521 -6.74 -4.82 -18.18
C GLN A 521 -5.89 -5.51 -17.10
N ASP A 522 -4.79 -6.14 -17.52
CA ASP A 522 -3.82 -6.86 -16.67
C ASP A 522 -3.11 -5.97 -15.61
N SER A 523 -3.45 -4.69 -15.50
CA SER A 523 -2.83 -3.73 -14.57
C SER A 523 -3.72 -2.51 -14.31
N LEU A 524 -3.79 -2.05 -13.06
CA LEU A 524 -4.40 -0.77 -12.69
C LEU A 524 -3.68 0.41 -13.39
N THR A 525 -4.36 1.11 -14.30
CA THR A 525 -3.74 2.22 -15.04
C THR A 525 -3.48 3.43 -14.14
N PRO A 526 -2.55 4.33 -14.51
CA PRO A 526 -2.33 5.57 -13.79
C PRO A 526 -3.55 6.47 -13.64
N GLN A 527 -4.41 6.54 -14.66
CA GLN A 527 -5.63 7.33 -14.58
C GLN A 527 -6.65 6.72 -13.61
N GLN A 528 -6.82 5.39 -13.61
CA GLN A 528 -7.68 4.70 -12.64
C GLN A 528 -7.17 4.91 -11.21
N LEU A 529 -5.88 4.68 -10.96
CA LEU A 529 -5.32 4.85 -9.62
C LEU A 529 -5.39 6.31 -9.14
N LYS A 530 -5.11 7.29 -10.01
CA LYS A 530 -5.28 8.73 -9.69
C LYS A 530 -6.72 9.02 -9.25
N LYS A 531 -7.72 8.57 -10.01
CA LYS A 531 -9.13 8.76 -9.68
C LYS A 531 -9.51 8.10 -8.35
N LYS A 532 -9.12 6.84 -8.11
CA LYS A 532 -9.41 6.13 -6.86
C LYS A 532 -8.75 6.81 -5.67
N LEU A 533 -7.48 7.21 -5.77
CA LEU A 533 -6.77 7.93 -4.70
C LEU A 533 -7.44 9.26 -4.35
N ILE A 534 -7.78 10.09 -5.35
CA ILE A 534 -8.49 11.36 -5.12
C ILE A 534 -9.85 11.10 -4.49
N HIS A 535 -10.61 10.12 -4.99
CA HIS A 535 -11.93 9.80 -4.45
C HIS A 535 -11.87 9.36 -2.99
N TYR A 536 -10.87 8.56 -2.63
CA TYR A 536 -10.72 7.96 -1.31
C TYR A 536 -10.13 8.90 -0.24
N SER A 537 -9.55 10.03 -0.68
CA SER A 537 -9.04 11.10 0.18
C SER A 537 -10.07 11.57 1.21
N THR A 538 -9.57 12.13 2.31
CA THR A 538 -10.41 12.82 3.30
C THR A 538 -10.71 14.22 2.78
N LYS A 539 -12.01 14.50 2.58
CA LYS A 539 -12.48 15.73 1.95
C LYS A 539 -12.80 16.79 2.99
N ASP A 540 -12.56 18.05 2.62
CA ASP A 540 -13.04 19.24 3.33
C ASP A 540 -12.60 19.34 4.80
N ILE A 541 -11.42 18.78 5.11
CA ILE A 541 -10.86 18.81 6.47
C ILE A 541 -9.75 19.85 6.64
N LEU A 542 -9.16 20.32 5.53
CA LEU A 542 -8.09 21.31 5.61
C LEU A 542 -8.63 22.74 5.70
N PHE A 543 -7.94 23.58 6.44
CA PHE A 543 -8.16 25.01 6.56
C PHE A 543 -7.20 25.81 5.67
N ASP A 544 -7.47 27.09 5.46
CA ASP A 544 -6.67 28.01 4.63
C ASP A 544 -6.46 27.56 3.18
N ILE A 545 -7.45 26.86 2.64
CA ILE A 545 -7.52 26.45 1.24
C ILE A 545 -8.16 27.58 0.41
N PRO A 546 -7.44 28.18 -0.56
CA PRO A 546 -7.99 29.20 -1.45
C PRO A 546 -9.15 28.67 -2.30
N GLU A 547 -10.02 29.57 -2.77
CA GLU A 547 -11.07 29.23 -3.73
C GLU A 547 -10.50 28.52 -4.97
N ASP A 548 -11.28 27.64 -5.58
CA ASP A 548 -10.90 26.79 -6.73
C ASP A 548 -9.73 25.82 -6.50
N THR A 549 -9.30 25.61 -5.24
CA THR A 549 -8.32 24.60 -4.87
C THR A 549 -9.01 23.39 -4.24
N PRO A 550 -8.82 22.16 -4.75
CA PRO A 550 -9.42 20.96 -4.15
C PRO A 550 -8.99 20.73 -2.69
N ASN A 551 -9.94 20.56 -1.78
CA ASN A 551 -9.68 20.28 -0.37
C ASN A 551 -9.67 18.76 -0.09
N PHE A 552 -8.64 18.08 -0.59
CA PHE A 552 -8.50 16.63 -0.52
C PHE A 552 -7.19 16.25 0.17
N LEU A 553 -7.26 15.73 1.39
CA LEU A 553 -6.10 15.22 2.11
C LEU A 553 -5.97 13.70 1.88
N ILE A 554 -4.81 13.25 1.42
CA ILE A 554 -4.60 11.82 1.14
C ILE A 554 -4.84 10.90 2.35
N TYR A 555 -5.29 9.68 2.06
CA TYR A 555 -5.62 8.68 3.08
C TYR A 555 -5.25 7.27 2.60
N ASN A 556 -4.59 6.49 3.45
CA ASN A 556 -4.08 5.15 3.10
C ASN A 556 -5.04 3.98 3.39
N GLY A 557 -6.22 4.26 3.95
CA GLY A 557 -7.16 3.22 4.40
C GLY A 557 -7.04 2.87 5.89
N GLY A 558 -6.04 3.41 6.58
CA GLY A 558 -5.89 3.32 8.03
C GLY A 558 -5.72 1.91 8.57
N GLY A 559 -5.10 1.01 7.79
CA GLY A 559 -4.92 -0.39 8.18
C GLY A 559 -6.27 -1.09 8.40
N GLN A 560 -7.18 -0.94 7.45
CA GLN A 560 -8.48 -1.60 7.42
C GLN A 560 -8.79 -2.10 6.01
N ASP A 561 -9.87 -2.85 5.87
CA ASP A 561 -10.35 -3.39 4.60
C ASP A 561 -10.41 -2.31 3.51
N LEU A 562 -9.65 -2.54 2.43
CA LEU A 562 -9.56 -1.65 1.28
C LEU A 562 -10.68 -1.88 0.26
N SER A 563 -11.68 -2.72 0.54
CA SER A 563 -12.81 -2.95 -0.35
C SER A 563 -13.52 -1.64 -0.76
N ALA A 564 -13.59 -0.64 0.13
CA ALA A 564 -14.14 0.68 -0.21
C ALA A 564 -13.26 1.49 -1.18
N PHE A 565 -11.94 1.24 -1.21
CA PHE A 565 -11.02 1.81 -2.18
C PHE A 565 -11.12 1.10 -3.54
N TRP A 566 -11.25 -0.24 -3.51
CA TRP A 566 -11.29 -1.06 -4.73
C TRP A 566 -12.64 -1.04 -5.43
N ASN A 567 -13.74 -1.00 -4.68
CA ASN A 567 -15.10 -0.93 -5.22
C ASN A 567 -15.37 0.41 -5.89
N ASP A 568 -15.52 0.39 -7.21
CA ASP A 568 -16.09 1.51 -7.95
C ASP A 568 -17.55 1.73 -7.54
N THR A 569 -17.91 3.00 -7.33
CA THR A 569 -19.24 3.50 -7.00
C THR A 569 -20.30 3.15 -8.06
N LYS A 570 -20.78 1.90 -8.09
CA LYS A 570 -22.07 1.54 -8.69
C LYS A 570 -23.21 2.05 -7.78
N LYS A 571 -23.43 3.37 -7.70
CA LYS A 571 -24.69 4.00 -7.25
C LYS A 571 -24.66 5.52 -7.46
N SER A 572 -24.95 5.97 -8.68
CA SER A 572 -25.75 7.18 -8.94
C SER A 572 -26.13 7.29 -10.42
N HIS A 573 -27.09 6.46 -10.85
CA HIS A 573 -27.97 6.87 -11.95
C HIS A 573 -29.32 7.23 -11.37
N PRO A 574 -29.70 8.52 -11.34
CA PRO A 574 -31.10 8.88 -11.28
C PRO A 574 -31.72 8.47 -12.62
N SER A 575 -32.70 7.58 -12.57
CA SER A 575 -33.53 7.21 -13.71
C SER A 575 -34.20 8.45 -14.31
N GLY A 576 -34.00 8.69 -15.61
CA GLY A 576 -34.95 9.45 -16.43
C GLY A 576 -34.38 10.64 -17.22
N SER A 577 -33.86 10.39 -18.42
CA SER A 577 -34.46 10.87 -19.68
C SER A 577 -33.61 10.40 -20.86
N LYS A 578 -34.28 9.81 -21.86
CA LYS A 578 -33.66 9.33 -23.09
C LYS A 578 -33.24 10.52 -23.95
N HIS A 579 -31.96 10.62 -24.26
CA HIS A 579 -31.49 11.14 -25.55
C HIS A 579 -30.23 10.35 -25.93
N GLU A 580 -30.40 9.38 -26.84
CA GLU A 580 -29.30 8.76 -27.57
C GLU A 580 -28.63 9.86 -28.43
N LEU A 581 -27.37 10.17 -28.11
CA LEU A 581 -26.47 10.84 -29.05
C LEU A 581 -25.53 9.77 -29.59
N ASN A 582 -25.65 9.52 -30.89
CA ASN A 582 -24.89 8.52 -31.64
C ASN A 582 -23.45 9.01 -31.80
N MET A 583 -22.51 8.43 -31.02
CA MET A 583 -21.11 8.86 -30.94
C MET A 583 -20.28 8.41 -32.17
N ASP A 584 -20.78 7.45 -32.96
CA ASP A 584 -20.06 6.88 -34.09
C ASP A 584 -20.05 7.79 -35.34
N GLU A 585 -20.94 8.79 -35.41
CA GLU A 585 -21.00 9.73 -36.54
C GLU A 585 -20.04 10.93 -36.35
N PHE A 586 -19.60 11.21 -35.11
CA PHE A 586 -18.77 12.37 -34.80
C PHE A 586 -17.26 12.09 -34.91
N ILE A 587 -16.84 10.83 -34.79
CA ILE A 587 -15.42 10.44 -34.88
C ILE A 587 -14.99 10.27 -36.35
N GLY A 588 -15.85 9.71 -37.21
CA GLY A 588 -15.51 9.49 -38.63
C GLY A 588 -15.25 10.77 -39.43
N SER A 589 -16.07 11.82 -39.21
CA SER A 589 -15.97 13.05 -40.03
C SER A 589 -14.72 13.88 -39.77
N LYS A 590 -14.13 13.84 -38.56
CA LYS A 590 -12.92 14.61 -38.23
C LYS A 590 -11.64 13.94 -38.69
N THR A 591 -11.58 12.61 -38.69
CA THR A 591 -10.42 11.88 -39.22
C THR A 591 -10.34 12.01 -40.74
N ASP A 592 -11.48 11.97 -41.45
CA ASP A 592 -11.50 12.08 -42.90
C ASP A 592 -11.12 13.49 -43.38
N LEU A 593 -11.56 14.54 -42.68
CA LEU A 593 -11.16 15.93 -42.95
C LEU A 593 -9.67 16.18 -42.72
N LEU A 594 -9.06 15.52 -41.73
CA LEU A 594 -7.63 15.65 -41.46
C LEU A 594 -6.79 14.90 -42.50
N PHE A 595 -7.25 13.73 -42.96
CA PHE A 595 -6.57 12.96 -44.02
C PHE A 595 -6.60 13.68 -45.38
N GLU A 596 -7.73 14.29 -45.76
CA GLU A 596 -7.82 15.06 -47.00
C GLU A 596 -6.97 16.35 -46.96
N GLN A 597 -6.89 17.03 -45.82
CA GLN A 597 -6.02 18.21 -45.66
C GLN A 597 -4.52 17.87 -45.72
N VAL A 598 -4.12 16.72 -45.16
CA VAL A 598 -2.72 16.25 -45.26
C VAL A 598 -2.40 15.82 -46.68
N ARG A 599 -3.33 15.20 -47.40
CA ARG A 599 -3.16 14.78 -48.80
C ARG A 599 -3.00 15.99 -49.74
N ASP A 600 -3.81 17.02 -49.58
CA ASP A 600 -3.75 18.25 -50.40
C ASP A 600 -2.43 19.03 -50.18
N VAL A 601 -1.83 18.92 -48.98
CA VAL A 601 -0.49 19.48 -48.70
C VAL A 601 0.62 18.64 -49.34
N LEU A 602 0.48 17.32 -49.35
CA LEU A 602 1.47 16.42 -49.95
C LEU A 602 1.47 16.49 -51.49
N ASP A 603 0.30 16.63 -52.11
CA ASP A 603 0.14 16.86 -53.55
C ASP A 603 0.76 18.21 -53.96
N LYS A 604 0.55 19.28 -53.17
CA LYS A 604 1.14 20.60 -53.44
C LYS A 604 2.67 20.64 -53.26
N LEU A 605 3.23 19.70 -52.51
CA LEU A 605 4.66 19.56 -52.29
C LEU A 605 5.31 18.54 -53.24
N ASN A 606 4.54 17.87 -54.11
CA ASN A 606 5.02 16.85 -55.05
C ASN A 606 5.72 15.66 -54.35
N ILE A 607 5.29 15.32 -53.12
CA ILE A 607 5.88 14.26 -52.29
C ILE A 607 5.12 12.93 -52.42
N ILE A 608 3.87 12.94 -52.92
CA ILE A 608 3.06 11.77 -53.26
C ILE A 608 2.41 11.98 -54.63
#